data_AF-A0A4R2DGI4-F1
#
_entry.id   AF-A0A4R2DGI4-F1
#
_cell.length_a   1.000
_cell.length_b   1.000
_cell.length_c   1.000
_cell.angle_alpha   90.00
_cell.angle_beta   90.00
_cell.angle_gamma   90.00
#
_symmetry.space_group_name_H-M   'P 1'
#
loop_
_entity.id
_entity.type
_entity.pdbx_description
1 polymer ?
#
loop_
_entity_poly.entity_id
_entity_poly.type
_entity_poly.pdbx_seq_one_letter_code
_entity_poly.pdbx_strand_id
1 'polypeptide(L)'
;MSHAIASDREGRRWAVISVGATLKGRLVGGTATPAVMDLAELIDAHGPLIMTSARPAVTGGFAAIADTVGLVASDPETASIDQIKQVAAFAMSLVLPQGRQSA
;
A
#
# COMPACT_ATOMS: atom_id res chain seq x y z
N MET A 1 4.88 -2.26 -14.45
CA MET A 1 4.34 -3.46 -13.79
C MET A 1 4.00 -3.09 -12.36
N SER A 2 2.71 -3.18 -12.00
CA SER A 2 2.28 -3.05 -10.61
C SER A 2 2.73 -4.31 -9.86
N HIS A 3 3.42 -4.13 -8.74
CA HIS A 3 3.80 -5.23 -7.85
C HIS A 3 3.41 -4.84 -6.42
N ALA A 4 2.92 -5.81 -5.67
CA ALA A 4 2.65 -5.61 -4.25
C ALA A 4 3.88 -6.04 -3.45
N ILE A 5 4.25 -5.25 -2.45
CA ILE A 5 5.30 -5.62 -1.50
C ILE A 5 4.64 -6.31 -0.31
N ALA A 6 5.14 -7.50 0.02
CA ALA A 6 4.73 -8.23 1.19
C ALA A 6 5.95 -8.65 2.02
N SER A 7 5.74 -8.84 3.31
CA SER A 7 6.77 -9.32 4.23
C SER A 7 6.37 -10.68 4.78
N ASP A 8 7.33 -11.60 4.88
CA ASP A 8 7.10 -12.87 5.57
C ASP A 8 7.34 -12.75 7.08
N ARG A 9 7.17 -13.87 7.80
CA ARG A 9 7.34 -13.93 9.26
C ARG A 9 8.74 -13.52 9.73
N GLU A 10 9.77 -13.74 8.92
CA GLU A 10 11.15 -13.40 9.26
C GLU A 10 11.53 -11.97 8.82
N GLY A 11 10.57 -11.22 8.29
CA GLY A 11 10.77 -9.84 7.85
C GLY A 11 11.45 -9.74 6.49
N ARG A 12 11.59 -10.84 5.74
CA ARG A 12 12.06 -10.77 4.35
C ARG A 12 10.97 -10.15 3.50
N ARG A 13 11.38 -9.31 2.55
CA ARG A 13 10.47 -8.60 1.65
C ARG A 13 10.40 -9.31 0.32
N TRP A 14 9.18 -9.55 -0.13
CA TRP A 14 8.85 -10.23 -1.37
C TRP A 14 7.99 -9.31 -2.23
N ALA A 15 8.38 -9.14 -3.49
CA ALA A 15 7.51 -8.57 -4.51
C ALA A 15 6.61 -9.68 -5.06
N VAL A 16 5.30 -9.52 -4.90
CA VAL A 16 4.29 -10.39 -5.50
C VAL A 16 3.99 -9.87 -6.91
N ILE A 17 4.29 -10.69 -7.90
CA ILE A 17 4.19 -10.37 -9.32
C ILE A 17 3.35 -11.41 -10.06
N SER A 18 2.58 -10.96 -11.05
CA SER A 18 1.89 -11.86 -11.98
C SER A 18 2.82 -12.23 -13.14
N VAL A 19 2.92 -13.53 -13.41
CA VAL A 19 3.64 -14.10 -14.55
C VAL A 19 2.71 -15.08 -15.26
N GLY A 20 2.15 -14.65 -16.39
CA GLY A 20 1.09 -15.40 -17.06
C GLY A 20 -0.14 -15.54 -16.17
N ALA A 21 -0.61 -16.78 -15.99
CA ALA A 21 -1.74 -17.10 -15.10
C ALA A 21 -1.32 -17.39 -13.65
N THR A 22 -0.04 -17.24 -13.31
CA THR A 22 0.50 -17.59 -11.98
C THR A 22 0.98 -16.35 -11.23
N LEU A 23 0.97 -16.44 -9.89
CA LEU A 23 1.58 -15.45 -9.02
C LEU A 23 2.93 -15.99 -8.54
N LYS A 24 3.96 -15.15 -8.62
CA LYS A 24 5.30 -15.46 -8.12
C LYS A 24 5.69 -14.47 -7.04
N GLY A 25 6.42 -14.95 -6.04
CA GLY A 25 7.13 -14.11 -5.10
C GLY A 25 8.58 -13.97 -5.52
N ARG A 26 9.07 -12.73 -5.66
CA ARG A 26 10.49 -12.43 -5.88
C ARG A 26 11.06 -11.75 -4.64
N LEU A 27 12.15 -12.27 -4.10
CA LEU A 27 12.85 -11.66 -2.98
C LEU A 27 13.42 -10.29 -3.39
N VAL A 28 13.12 -9.26 -2.60
CA VAL A 28 13.60 -7.88 -2.80
C VAL A 28 14.25 -7.27 -1.55
N GLY A 29 14.24 -7.99 -0.43
CA GLY A 29 15.00 -7.63 0.77
C GLY A 29 15.14 -8.80 1.74
N GLY A 30 16.32 -8.95 2.32
CA GLY A 30 16.70 -10.11 3.13
C GLY A 30 17.39 -11.21 2.30
N THR A 31 17.52 -12.41 2.88
CA THR A 31 18.19 -13.56 2.26
C THR A 31 17.29 -14.80 2.28
N ALA A 32 17.04 -15.38 1.12
CA ALA A 32 16.35 -16.65 0.95
C ALA A 32 16.78 -17.33 -0.36
N THR A 33 16.79 -18.66 -0.35
CA THR A 33 17.02 -19.49 -1.53
C THR A 33 15.89 -20.50 -1.63
N PRO A 34 15.16 -20.56 -2.76
CA PRO A 34 15.35 -19.76 -3.98
C PRO A 34 14.84 -18.31 -3.84
N ALA A 35 15.41 -17.39 -4.64
CA ALA A 35 15.04 -15.97 -4.63
C ALA A 35 13.76 -15.65 -5.43
N VAL A 36 13.21 -16.64 -6.14
CA VAL A 36 11.93 -16.57 -6.85
C VAL A 36 11.20 -17.88 -6.62
N MET A 37 9.92 -17.80 -6.23
CA MET A 37 9.08 -18.96 -5.90
C MET A 37 7.68 -18.79 -6.47
N ASP A 38 6.97 -19.90 -6.66
CA ASP A 38 5.52 -19.82 -6.74
C ASP A 38 4.93 -19.21 -5.47
N LEU A 39 3.83 -18.45 -5.58
CA LEU A 39 3.24 -17.84 -4.40
C LEU A 39 2.73 -18.88 -3.40
N ALA A 40 2.21 -20.02 -3.88
CA ALA A 40 1.79 -21.11 -2.99
C ALA A 40 3.00 -21.70 -2.25
N GLU A 41 4.07 -22.02 -2.98
CA GLU A 41 5.31 -22.55 -2.39
C GLU A 41 5.96 -21.58 -1.40
N LEU A 42 5.90 -20.27 -1.68
CA LEU A 42 6.38 -19.22 -0.79
C LEU A 42 5.60 -19.22 0.54
N ILE A 43 4.27 -19.33 0.48
CA ILE A 43 3.42 -19.38 1.68
C ILE A 43 3.69 -20.66 2.48
N ASP A 44 3.87 -21.79 1.80
CA ASP A 44 4.16 -23.06 2.45
C ASP A 44 5.54 -23.04 3.14
N ALA A 45 6.55 -22.44 2.52
CA ALA A 45 7.91 -22.40 3.04
C ALA A 45 8.13 -21.33 4.13
N HIS A 46 7.53 -20.15 3.97
CA HIS A 46 7.83 -18.97 4.79
C HIS A 46 6.62 -18.45 5.58
N GLY A 47 5.47 -19.12 5.45
CA GLY A 47 4.22 -18.76 6.10
C GLY A 47 3.45 -17.65 5.39
N PRO A 48 2.31 -17.22 5.97
CA PRO A 48 1.51 -16.14 5.41
C PRO A 48 2.29 -14.85 5.22
N LEU A 49 2.04 -14.17 4.10
CA LEU A 49 2.65 -12.89 3.78
C LEU A 49 1.78 -11.73 4.26
N ILE A 50 2.41 -10.74 4.91
CA ILE A 50 1.77 -9.49 5.30
C ILE A 50 1.95 -8.50 4.16
N MET A 51 0.86 -8.17 3.46
CA MET A 51 0.90 -7.19 2.38
C MET A 51 1.02 -5.77 2.95
N THR A 52 2.00 -5.02 2.46
CA THR A 52 2.10 -3.60 2.77
C THR A 52 1.14 -2.85 1.86
N SER A 53 0.20 -2.11 2.43
CA SER A 53 -0.61 -1.17 1.67
C SER A 53 0.31 -0.20 0.92
N ALA A 54 0.17 -0.12 -0.40
CA ALA A 54 0.84 0.91 -1.19
C ALA A 54 0.39 2.32 -0.76
N ARG A 55 -0.80 2.43 -0.18
CA ARG A 55 -1.31 3.70 0.33
C ARG A 55 -0.55 4.09 1.60
N PRO A 56 0.00 5.33 1.67
CA PRO A 56 0.55 5.84 2.92
C PRO A 56 -0.50 5.68 4.01
N ALA A 57 -0.12 5.02 5.09
CA ALA A 57 -0.89 5.10 6.33
C ALA A 57 -0.92 6.58 6.69
N VAL A 58 -2.09 7.19 6.50
CA VAL A 58 -2.36 8.55 6.94
C VAL A 58 -2.20 8.54 8.45
N THR A 59 -1.13 9.18 8.92
CA THR A 59 -0.79 9.30 10.33
C THR A 59 -1.98 9.90 11.07
N GLY A 60 -2.69 9.09 11.87
CA GLY A 60 -3.96 9.45 12.50
C GLY A 60 -5.15 8.52 12.18
N GLY A 61 -5.00 7.60 11.23
CA GLY A 61 -6.01 6.59 10.90
C GLY A 61 -7.14 7.12 10.00
N PHE A 62 -7.83 6.20 9.31
CA PHE A 62 -8.96 6.53 8.42
C PHE A 62 -10.09 7.28 9.13
N ALA A 63 -10.27 7.08 10.44
CA ALA A 63 -11.29 7.74 11.24
C ALA A 63 -11.09 9.27 11.30
N ALA A 64 -9.88 9.75 11.57
CA ALA A 64 -9.60 11.19 11.64
C ALA A 64 -9.83 11.91 10.30
N ILE A 65 -9.62 11.21 9.18
CA ILE A 65 -9.93 11.74 7.86
C ILE A 65 -11.42 11.73 7.60
N ALA A 66 -12.14 10.69 7.98
CA ALA A 66 -13.59 10.65 7.85
C ALA A 66 -14.25 11.81 8.61
N ASP A 67 -13.76 12.12 9.82
CA ASP A 67 -14.24 13.27 10.61
C ASP A 67 -13.95 14.60 9.90
N THR A 68 -12.74 14.75 9.34
CA THR A 68 -12.35 15.96 8.60
C THR A 68 -13.17 16.11 7.31
N VAL A 69 -13.41 15.02 6.58
CA VAL A 69 -14.26 15.01 5.37
C VAL A 69 -15.70 15.37 5.74
N GLY A 70 -16.23 14.80 6.82
CA GLY A 70 -17.57 15.11 7.31
C GLY A 70 -17.71 16.59 7.68
N LEU A 71 -16.74 17.15 8.41
CA LEU A 71 -16.73 18.56 8.77
C LEU A 71 -16.71 19.47 7.54
N VAL A 72 -15.76 19.25 6.62
CA VAL A 72 -15.62 20.06 5.39
C VAL A 72 -16.86 19.94 4.48
N ALA A 73 -17.50 18.78 4.43
CA ALA A 73 -18.71 18.59 3.63
C ALA A 73 -19.95 19.25 4.27
N SER A 74 -20.00 19.31 5.61
CA SER A 74 -21.12 19.88 6.36
C SER A 74 -21.09 21.41 6.35
N ASP A 75 -19.88 21.98 6.44
CA ASP A 75 -19.67 23.42 6.46
C ASP A 75 -18.38 23.81 5.70
N PRO A 76 -18.45 23.88 4.36
CA PRO A 76 -17.28 24.19 3.54
C PRO A 76 -16.81 25.64 3.70
N GLU A 77 -17.67 26.56 4.15
CA GLU A 77 -17.33 27.98 4.28
C GLU A 77 -16.47 28.26 5.52
N THR A 78 -16.57 27.43 6.56
CA THR A 78 -15.75 27.54 7.79
C THR A 78 -14.56 26.58 7.83
N ALA A 79 -14.45 25.69 6.85
CA ALA A 79 -13.33 24.77 6.73
C ALA A 79 -11.99 25.51 6.57
N SER A 80 -10.98 25.09 7.33
CA SER A 80 -9.64 25.64 7.20
C SER A 80 -8.97 25.17 5.91
N ILE A 81 -8.05 25.99 5.38
CA ILE A 81 -7.26 25.63 4.19
C ILE A 81 -6.52 24.29 4.39
N ASP A 82 -6.06 24.02 5.62
CA ASP A 82 -5.34 22.77 5.92
C ASP A 82 -6.26 21.55 5.90
N GLN A 83 -7.51 21.69 6.39
CA GLN A 83 -8.52 20.63 6.28
C GLN A 83 -8.87 20.34 4.83
N ILE A 84 -9.05 21.39 4.01
CA ILE A 84 -9.32 21.26 2.57
C ILE A 84 -8.15 20.54 1.87
N LYS A 85 -6.89 20.91 2.17
CA LYS A 85 -5.71 20.25 1.62
C LYS A 85 -5.63 18.77 2.02
N GLN A 86 -6.00 18.43 3.26
CA GLN A 86 -6.01 17.05 3.74
C GLN A 86 -7.05 16.20 3.01
N VAL A 87 -8.26 16.74 2.81
CA VAL A 87 -9.32 16.08 2.01
C VAL A 87 -8.87 15.91 0.55
N ALA A 88 -8.30 16.95 -0.05
CA ALA A 88 -7.81 16.89 -1.43
C ALA A 88 -6.68 15.86 -1.59
N ALA A 89 -5.71 15.84 -0.69
CA ALA A 89 -4.62 14.85 -0.70
C ALA A 89 -5.15 13.42 -0.56
N PHE A 90 -6.14 13.21 0.31
CA PHE A 90 -6.79 11.92 0.46
C PHE A 90 -7.55 11.50 -0.81
N ALA A 91 -8.35 12.39 -1.40
CA ALA A 91 -9.08 12.13 -2.64
C ALA A 91 -8.11 11.82 -3.80
N MET A 92 -7.02 12.58 -3.92
CA MET A 92 -5.98 12.34 -4.93
C MET A 92 -5.31 10.98 -4.74
N SER A 93 -5.12 10.53 -3.50
CA SER A 93 -4.60 9.18 -3.24
C SER A 93 -5.55 8.04 -3.60
N LEU A 94 -6.86 8.30 -3.77
CA LEU A 94 -7.83 7.31 -4.31
C LEU A 94 -7.74 7.22 -5.83
N VAL A 95 -7.54 8.36 -6.49
CA VAL A 95 -7.70 8.50 -7.94
C VAL A 95 -6.39 8.32 -8.69
N LEU A 96 -5.25 8.69 -8.08
CA LEU A 96 -3.95 8.60 -8.73
C LEU A 96 -3.31 7.23 -8.54
N PRO A 97 -2.99 6.50 -9.63
CA PRO A 97 -2.14 5.33 -9.54
C PRO A 97 -0.74 5.78 -9.09
N GLN A 98 -0.20 5.14 -8.05
CA GLN A 98 1.15 5.41 -7.57
C GLN A 98 2.17 4.97 -8.63
N GLY A 99 2.63 5.94 -9.40
CA GLY A 99 3.59 5.71 -10.47
C GLY A 99 3.92 6.99 -11.20
N ARG A 100 4.60 7.92 -10.52
CA ARG A 100 5.56 8.93 -11.04
C ARG A 100 5.76 10.01 -9.97
N GLN A 101 6.61 9.73 -8.99
CA GLN A 101 7.42 10.77 -8.36
C GLN A 101 8.87 10.44 -8.71
N SER A 102 9.31 10.97 -9.84
CA SER A 102 10.71 11.18 -10.18
C SER A 102 10.78 12.58 -10.74
N ALA A 103 11.17 13.51 -9.87
CA ALA A 103 11.76 14.80 -10.19
C ALA A 103 12.74 15.09 -9.06
#